data_AF-A0A6L5EH20-F1
#
_entry.id   AF-A0A6L5EH20-F1
#
_cell.length_a   1.000
_cell.length_b   1.000
_cell.length_c   1.000
_cell.angle_alpha   90.00
_cell.angle_beta   90.00
_cell.angle_gamma   90.00
#
_symmetry.space_group_name_H-M   'P 1'
#
loop_
_entity.id
_entity.type
_entity.pdbx_description
1 polymer ?
#
loop_
_entity_poly.entity_id
_entity_poly.type
_entity_poly.pdbx_seq_one_letter_code
_entity_poly.pdbx_strand_id
1 'polypeptide(L)'
;MNIALSIFILSFGIITTIKAITKKKPMLLIFCVFFTIYLSLRPVLLALGYYNIYAYLNKSIDDYSEKGLMICLLYTLLSFLIFLLVYFRTKKTFKISETDGSNDIAANSKINVFHFLQVIFLVLSLTILPFYICFVFILCLMFYNIIKFKRFGVYSNLLLCLFYYVFLMLMLYFLSDDRRDWLVAIGAPIYIYLFVYMKSVVKIIIPGALGLLLLVYVSVAFRSGGNIFNIEAVKDRAESIQSTLVVLEVETDFSIVYDDYLLLFDDRYSSVDYLYGLTLVKPFISFIPRELLPDKPETSSRLFPKYFNPPFYSVGGSEPVTLFGELYWNFSYFSLVIYAALGYLLGLIDNTYLRNKNNLLYSSLVLSLSLTGFHLLRGPIDSFFFIYLWLALSYYALKITQRIR
;
A
#
# COMPACT_ATOMS: atom_id res chain seq x y z
N MET A 1 -10.07 19.85 21.08
CA MET A 1 -9.27 18.76 20.45
C MET A 1 -8.16 18.25 21.37
N ASN A 2 -8.10 16.94 21.64
CA ASN A 2 -7.15 16.35 22.60
C ASN A 2 -5.79 16.04 21.97
N ILE A 3 -4.94 17.06 21.88
CA ILE A 3 -3.59 16.97 21.32
C ILE A 3 -2.72 15.90 22.01
N ALA A 4 -2.91 15.67 23.31
CA ALA A 4 -2.16 14.67 24.06
C ALA A 4 -2.45 13.25 23.56
N LEU A 5 -3.73 12.92 23.30
CA LEU A 5 -4.12 11.63 22.72
C LEU A 5 -3.56 11.45 21.31
N SER A 6 -3.65 12.48 20.46
CA SER A 6 -3.09 12.43 19.09
C SER A 6 -1.58 12.19 19.11
N ILE A 7 -0.84 12.91 19.96
CA ILE A 7 0.62 12.74 20.11
C ILE A 7 0.96 11.35 20.65
N PHE A 8 0.18 10.84 21.60
CA PHE A 8 0.35 9.48 22.12
C PHE A 8 0.20 8.43 21.01
N ILE A 9 -0.87 8.52 20.20
CA ILE A 9 -1.13 7.60 19.10
C ILE A 9 -0.02 7.66 18.05
N LEU A 10 0.45 8.86 17.70
CA LEU A 10 1.58 9.06 16.79
C LEU A 10 2.88 8.45 17.33
N SER A 11 3.21 8.72 18.59
CA SER A 11 4.39 8.17 19.25
C SER A 11 4.35 6.64 19.28
N PHE A 12 3.18 6.06 19.54
CA PHE A 12 2.97 4.62 19.52
C PHE A 12 3.16 4.02 18.12
N GLY A 13 2.65 4.67 17.08
CA GLY A 13 2.89 4.31 15.68
C GLY A 13 4.39 4.32 15.33
N ILE A 14 5.11 5.38 15.70
CA ILE A 14 6.55 5.51 15.45
C ILE A 14 7.34 4.38 16.12
N ILE A 15 7.07 4.12 17.41
CA ILE A 15 7.76 3.07 18.18
C ILE A 15 7.54 1.68 17.55
N THR A 16 6.29 1.38 17.16
CA THR A 16 5.95 0.09 16.55
C THR A 16 6.55 -0.07 15.15
N THR A 17 6.62 1.01 14.37
CA THR A 17 7.32 1.08 13.08
C THR A 17 8.82 0.76 13.25
N ILE A 18 9.50 1.42 14.18
CA ILE A 18 10.93 1.15 14.48
C ILE A 18 11.13 -0.31 14.92
N LYS A 19 10.22 -0.86 15.72
CA LYS A 19 10.26 -2.26 16.13
C LYS A 19 10.09 -3.22 14.95
N ALA A 20 9.20 -2.91 14.00
CA ALA A 20 8.99 -3.73 12.80
C ALA A 20 10.24 -3.73 11.89
N ILE A 21 10.87 -2.57 11.71
CA ILE A 21 12.14 -2.43 10.99
C ILE A 21 13.23 -3.28 11.64
N THR A 22 13.48 -3.07 12.94
CA THR A 22 14.57 -3.74 13.68
C THR A 22 14.39 -5.26 13.72
N LYS A 23 13.15 -5.74 13.75
CA LYS A 23 12.82 -7.17 13.71
C LYS A 23 12.66 -7.72 12.29
N LYS A 24 12.86 -6.91 11.24
CA LYS A 24 12.74 -7.28 9.82
C LYS A 24 11.40 -7.95 9.50
N LYS A 25 10.31 -7.36 9.96
CA LYS A 25 8.94 -7.88 9.78
C LYS A 25 8.20 -7.07 8.70
N PRO A 26 8.23 -7.52 7.43
CA PRO A 26 7.76 -6.72 6.30
C PRO A 26 6.27 -6.39 6.33
N MET A 27 5.41 -7.34 6.70
CA MET A 27 3.96 -7.09 6.75
C MET A 27 3.61 -6.17 7.91
N LEU A 28 4.19 -6.40 9.09
CA LEU A 28 4.04 -5.50 10.23
C LEU A 28 4.53 -4.09 9.90
N LEU A 29 5.65 -3.94 9.18
CA LEU A 29 6.15 -2.61 8.87
C LEU A 29 5.15 -1.80 8.05
N ILE A 30 4.64 -2.38 6.97
CA ILE A 30 3.71 -1.66 6.09
C ILE A 30 2.45 -1.26 6.86
N PHE A 31 1.92 -2.16 7.68
CA PHE A 31 0.77 -1.85 8.53
C PHE A 31 1.07 -0.74 9.54
N CYS A 32 2.21 -0.78 10.22
CA CYS A 32 2.63 0.25 11.18
C CYS A 32 2.91 1.60 10.49
N VAL A 33 3.55 1.61 9.32
CA VAL A 33 3.82 2.83 8.53
C VAL A 33 2.52 3.47 8.11
N PHE A 34 1.58 2.68 7.58
CA PHE A 34 0.26 3.17 7.20
C PHE A 34 -0.47 3.79 8.40
N PHE A 35 -0.54 3.07 9.53
CA PHE A 35 -1.12 3.58 10.77
C PHE A 35 -0.45 4.89 11.22
N THR A 36 0.87 4.92 11.22
CA THR A 36 1.65 6.08 11.71
C THR A 36 1.40 7.30 10.83
N ILE A 37 1.48 7.12 9.52
CA ILE A 37 1.32 8.22 8.58
C ILE A 37 -0.17 8.57 8.51
N TYR A 38 -1.02 7.70 7.94
CA TYR A 38 -2.38 8.07 7.56
C TYR A 38 -3.34 8.19 8.75
N LEU A 39 -3.15 7.45 9.84
CA LEU A 39 -4.14 7.41 10.93
C LEU A 39 -3.72 8.16 12.18
N SER A 40 -2.43 8.47 12.36
CA SER A 40 -1.92 9.10 13.58
C SER A 40 -1.34 10.49 13.38
N LEU A 41 -0.71 10.77 12.24
CA LEU A 41 -0.11 12.08 11.97
C LEU A 41 -1.20 13.13 11.69
N ARG A 42 -2.21 12.80 10.86
CA ARG A 42 -3.30 13.73 10.54
C ARG A 42 -4.04 14.27 11.78
N PRO A 43 -4.42 13.47 12.79
CA PRO A 43 -5.01 14.01 14.01
C PRO A 43 -4.12 14.98 14.80
N VAL A 44 -2.79 14.84 14.74
CA VAL A 44 -1.86 15.81 15.34
C VAL A 44 -1.85 17.11 14.55
N LEU A 45 -1.88 17.02 13.22
CA LEU A 45 -1.95 18.22 12.37
C LEU A 45 -3.25 18.98 12.58
N LEU A 46 -4.39 18.27 12.64
CA LEU A 46 -5.66 18.87 13.02
C LEU A 46 -5.54 19.54 14.40
N ALA A 47 -4.96 18.86 15.40
CA ALA A 47 -4.76 19.38 16.76
C ALA A 47 -3.98 20.70 16.83
N LEU A 48 -3.07 20.92 15.88
CA LEU A 48 -2.26 22.13 15.76
C LEU A 48 -2.94 23.23 14.92
N GLY A 49 -4.17 23.03 14.46
CA GLY A 49 -4.92 23.98 13.66
C GLY A 49 -4.52 24.01 12.18
N TYR A 50 -3.81 22.98 11.69
CA TYR A 50 -3.53 22.87 10.26
C TYR A 50 -4.82 22.60 9.47
N TYR A 51 -4.91 23.27 8.31
CA TYR A 51 -6.11 23.34 7.49
C TYR A 51 -6.61 21.97 7.01
N ASN A 52 -7.94 21.87 6.91
CA ASN A 52 -8.62 20.72 6.34
C ASN A 52 -8.64 20.79 4.81
N ILE A 53 -7.69 20.16 4.11
CA ILE A 53 -7.75 20.13 2.64
C ILE A 53 -9.01 19.47 2.10
N TYR A 54 -9.64 18.57 2.87
CA TYR A 54 -10.90 17.98 2.48
C TYR A 54 -12.03 19.02 2.48
N ALA A 55 -12.04 19.99 3.40
CA ALA A 55 -12.99 21.11 3.36
C ALA A 55 -12.84 21.96 2.08
N TYR A 56 -11.64 22.01 1.50
CA TYR A 56 -11.43 22.63 0.18
C TYR A 56 -12.06 21.81 -0.95
N LEU A 57 -11.99 20.47 -0.89
CA LEU A 57 -12.55 19.57 -1.90
C LEU A 57 -14.06 19.36 -1.75
N ASN A 58 -14.56 19.38 -0.53
CA ASN A 58 -15.96 19.22 -0.16
C ASN A 58 -16.40 20.40 0.71
N LYS A 59 -16.87 21.46 0.04
CA LYS A 59 -17.33 22.71 0.66
C LYS A 59 -18.53 22.55 1.60
N SER A 60 -19.13 21.36 1.67
CA SER A 60 -20.23 21.07 2.60
C SER A 60 -19.74 20.72 4.00
N ILE A 61 -18.43 20.56 4.19
CA ILE A 61 -17.81 20.18 5.46
C ILE A 61 -16.92 21.32 5.95
N ASP A 62 -17.42 22.08 6.90
CA ASP A 62 -16.71 23.23 7.47
C ASP A 62 -15.75 22.80 8.60
N ASP A 63 -16.13 21.80 9.40
CA ASP A 63 -15.35 21.28 10.53
C ASP A 63 -15.76 19.84 10.90
N TYR A 64 -15.12 19.28 11.94
CA TYR A 64 -15.40 17.95 12.50
C TYR A 64 -15.91 18.04 13.94
N SER A 65 -16.84 17.16 14.33
CA SER A 65 -17.33 17.12 15.72
C SER A 65 -16.24 16.59 16.64
N GLU A 66 -16.04 17.25 17.79
CA GLU A 66 -15.03 16.81 18.77
C GLU A 66 -15.33 15.39 19.28
N LYS A 67 -16.62 15.06 19.41
CA LYS A 67 -17.08 13.71 19.79
C LYS A 67 -16.74 12.69 18.72
N GLY A 68 -17.04 12.95 17.44
CA GLY A 68 -16.72 12.04 16.34
C GLY A 68 -15.22 11.80 16.21
N LEU A 69 -14.41 12.87 16.35
CA LEU A 69 -12.95 12.77 16.39
C LEU A 69 -12.46 11.89 17.54
N MET A 70 -13.01 12.07 18.74
CA MET A 70 -12.62 11.27 19.91
C MET A 70 -12.95 9.78 19.71
N ILE A 71 -14.14 9.46 19.20
CA ILE A 71 -14.55 8.08 18.93
C ILE A 71 -13.67 7.47 17.83
N CYS A 72 -13.43 8.19 16.74
CA CYS A 72 -12.55 7.78 15.65
C CYS A 72 -11.14 7.45 16.16
N LEU A 73 -10.54 8.32 17.00
CA LEU A 73 -9.22 8.10 17.59
C LEU A 73 -9.20 6.88 18.51
N LEU A 74 -10.19 6.72 19.38
CA LEU A 74 -10.29 5.58 20.30
C LEU A 74 -10.46 4.27 19.54
N TYR A 75 -11.34 4.23 18.54
CA TYR A 75 -11.56 3.06 17.71
C TYR A 75 -10.32 2.71 16.89
N THR A 76 -9.61 3.70 16.34
CA THR A 76 -8.34 3.53 15.63
C THR A 76 -7.27 2.91 16.53
N LEU A 77 -7.10 3.46 17.74
CA LEU A 77 -6.17 2.95 18.73
C LEU A 77 -6.53 1.53 19.16
N LEU A 78 -7.80 1.26 19.46
CA LEU A 78 -8.28 -0.05 19.88
C LEU A 78 -8.07 -1.12 18.80
N SER A 79 -8.43 -0.79 17.54
CA SER A 79 -8.21 -1.65 16.38
C SER A 79 -6.74 -2.03 16.22
N PHE A 80 -5.85 -1.04 16.35
CA PHE A 80 -4.40 -1.26 16.26
C PHE A 80 -3.84 -2.08 17.43
N LEU A 81 -4.31 -1.83 18.66
CA LEU A 81 -3.91 -2.60 19.84
C LEU A 81 -4.34 -4.07 19.74
N ILE A 82 -5.58 -4.34 19.32
CA ILE A 82 -6.09 -5.70 19.12
C ILE A 82 -5.27 -6.41 18.05
N PHE A 83 -5.04 -5.75 16.91
CA PHE A 83 -4.17 -6.25 15.85
C PHE A 83 -2.80 -6.64 16.40
N LEU A 84 -2.11 -5.73 17.12
CA LEU A 84 -0.77 -5.97 17.66
C LEU A 84 -0.75 -7.10 18.69
N LEU A 85 -1.74 -7.15 19.58
CA LEU A 85 -1.85 -8.19 20.61
C LEU A 85 -1.91 -9.58 19.97
N VAL A 86 -2.76 -9.77 18.96
CA VAL A 86 -2.90 -11.06 18.28
C VAL A 86 -1.68 -11.34 17.41
N TYR A 87 -1.17 -10.33 16.71
CA TYR A 87 0.04 -10.44 15.91
C TYR A 87 1.24 -10.95 16.73
N PHE A 88 1.52 -10.35 17.90
CA PHE A 88 2.64 -10.75 18.74
C PHE A 88 2.42 -12.09 19.45
N ARG A 89 1.16 -12.51 19.68
CA ARG A 89 0.83 -13.84 20.22
C ARG A 89 0.94 -14.95 19.17
N THR A 90 0.90 -14.60 17.89
CA THR A 90 1.01 -15.58 16.81
C THR A 90 2.43 -16.13 16.76
N LYS A 91 2.59 -17.42 17.06
CA LYS A 91 3.87 -18.16 17.00
C LYS A 91 3.92 -19.21 15.89
N LYS A 92 2.77 -19.49 15.27
CA LYS A 92 2.62 -20.46 14.19
C LYS A 92 3.27 -19.93 12.89
N THR A 93 3.56 -20.84 11.97
CA THR A 93 4.03 -20.56 10.61
C THR A 93 3.36 -21.49 9.63
N PHE A 94 3.31 -21.10 8.35
CA PHE A 94 2.95 -22.01 7.27
C PHE A 94 4.02 -23.09 7.13
N LYS A 95 3.60 -24.32 6.79
CA LYS A 95 4.51 -25.37 6.36
C LYS A 95 4.88 -25.11 4.91
N ILE A 96 6.16 -24.87 4.64
CA ILE A 96 6.70 -24.77 3.28
C ILE A 96 7.47 -26.08 3.04
N SER A 97 7.19 -26.78 1.95
CA SER A 97 7.88 -28.03 1.61
C SER A 97 9.38 -27.78 1.38
N GLU A 98 10.24 -28.54 2.05
CA GLU A 98 11.71 -28.39 2.00
C GLU A 98 12.30 -28.61 0.59
N THR A 99 11.60 -29.35 -0.27
CA THR A 99 11.97 -29.55 -1.68
C THR A 99 12.01 -28.26 -2.51
N ASP A 100 11.41 -27.16 -2.01
CA ASP A 100 11.29 -25.90 -2.74
C ASP A 100 12.47 -24.92 -2.51
N GLY A 101 13.54 -25.32 -1.81
CA GLY A 101 14.65 -24.42 -1.49
C GLY A 101 16.06 -25.02 -1.48
N SER A 102 16.22 -26.35 -1.48
CA SER A 102 17.53 -26.99 -1.33
C SER A 102 18.20 -27.43 -2.64
N ASN A 103 17.46 -27.57 -3.74
CA ASN A 103 17.99 -28.21 -4.97
C ASN A 103 18.50 -27.24 -6.06
N ASP A 104 18.34 -25.92 -5.93
CA ASP A 104 18.85 -24.93 -6.90
C ASP A 104 20.37 -24.66 -6.76
N ILE A 105 21.11 -25.51 -6.06
CA ILE A 105 22.56 -25.34 -5.75
C ILE A 105 23.46 -25.92 -6.85
N ALA A 106 22.93 -26.63 -7.85
CA ALA A 106 23.75 -27.09 -8.97
C ALA A 106 23.96 -25.98 -10.02
N ALA A 107 25.20 -25.53 -10.10
CA ALA A 107 25.70 -24.54 -11.03
C ALA A 107 25.30 -24.80 -12.49
N ASN A 108 24.68 -23.82 -13.14
CA ASN A 108 25.00 -23.55 -14.53
C ASN A 108 24.80 -22.07 -14.86
N SER A 109 25.89 -21.42 -15.23
CA SER A 109 26.07 -19.98 -15.48
C SER A 109 25.57 -19.53 -16.86
N LYS A 110 24.78 -20.34 -17.56
CA LYS A 110 24.16 -19.90 -18.81
C LYS A 110 22.89 -19.13 -18.49
N ILE A 111 22.81 -17.88 -18.95
CA ILE A 111 21.58 -17.09 -18.98
C ILE A 111 20.50 -18.00 -19.54
N ASN A 112 19.55 -18.38 -18.70
CA ASN A 112 18.59 -19.42 -19.03
C ASN A 112 17.64 -18.80 -20.06
N VAL A 113 17.79 -19.14 -21.34
CA VAL A 113 16.95 -18.67 -22.46
C VAL A 113 15.46 -18.87 -22.16
N PHE A 114 15.13 -19.85 -21.30
CA PHE A 114 13.80 -20.06 -20.74
C PHE A 114 13.30 -18.93 -19.82
N HIS A 115 14.16 -18.31 -19.00
CA HIS A 115 13.78 -17.12 -18.22
C HIS A 115 13.55 -15.91 -19.14
N PHE A 116 14.32 -15.77 -20.21
CA PHE A 116 14.12 -14.73 -21.20
C PHE A 116 12.82 -14.94 -22.00
N LEU A 117 12.52 -16.18 -22.39
CA LEU A 117 11.25 -16.56 -23.02
C LEU A 117 10.04 -16.42 -22.09
N GLN A 118 10.20 -16.70 -20.79
CA GLN A 118 9.17 -16.39 -19.78
C GLN A 118 8.91 -14.88 -19.71
N VAL A 119 9.96 -14.05 -19.70
CA VAL A 119 9.83 -12.59 -19.73
C VAL A 119 9.07 -12.15 -21.00
N ILE A 120 9.35 -12.74 -22.16
CA ILE A 120 8.65 -12.43 -23.42
C ILE A 120 7.19 -12.89 -23.41
N PHE A 121 6.90 -14.12 -23.00
CA PHE A 121 5.52 -14.62 -22.90
C PHE A 121 4.70 -13.83 -21.89
N LEU A 122 5.35 -13.31 -20.87
CA LEU A 122 4.73 -12.49 -19.84
C LEU A 122 4.55 -11.03 -20.28
N VAL A 123 5.47 -10.49 -21.09
CA VAL A 123 5.29 -9.24 -21.85
C VAL A 123 4.13 -9.37 -22.84
N LEU A 124 3.94 -10.53 -23.48
CA LEU A 124 2.77 -10.80 -24.32
C LEU A 124 1.47 -10.88 -23.49
N SER A 125 1.52 -11.40 -22.26
CA SER A 125 0.37 -11.43 -21.35
C SER A 125 -0.06 -10.04 -20.85
N LEU A 126 0.77 -9.00 -21.01
CA LEU A 126 0.44 -7.60 -20.75
C LEU A 126 -0.74 -7.09 -21.60
N THR A 127 -1.09 -7.78 -22.68
CA THR A 127 -2.26 -7.43 -23.52
C THR A 127 -3.59 -7.93 -22.96
N ILE A 128 -3.56 -8.82 -21.96
CA ILE A 128 -4.76 -9.52 -21.44
C ILE A 128 -4.93 -9.29 -19.93
N LEU A 129 -3.84 -9.06 -19.18
CA LEU A 129 -3.88 -8.88 -17.73
C LEU A 129 -4.09 -7.41 -17.32
N PRO A 130 -4.89 -7.15 -16.27
CA PRO A 130 -4.94 -5.84 -15.62
C PRO A 130 -3.54 -5.31 -15.25
N PHE A 131 -3.24 -4.06 -15.65
CA PHE A 131 -1.94 -3.39 -15.50
C PHE A 131 -1.28 -3.56 -14.12
N TYR A 132 -2.06 -3.48 -13.05
CA TYR A 132 -1.56 -3.61 -11.69
C TYR A 132 -0.98 -5.01 -11.39
N ILE A 133 -1.45 -6.09 -12.02
CA ILE A 133 -0.93 -7.45 -11.81
C ILE A 133 0.48 -7.55 -12.37
N CYS A 134 0.67 -6.99 -13.56
CA CYS A 134 1.94 -6.94 -14.24
C CYS A 134 2.97 -6.16 -13.41
N PHE A 135 2.55 -5.02 -12.85
CA PHE A 135 3.34 -4.22 -11.93
C PHE A 135 3.83 -5.06 -10.72
N VAL A 136 2.92 -5.74 -10.03
CA VAL A 136 3.25 -6.58 -8.87
C VAL A 136 4.22 -7.72 -9.21
N PHE A 137 4.04 -8.34 -10.38
CA PHE A 137 4.92 -9.41 -10.84
C PHE A 137 6.33 -8.91 -11.16
N ILE A 138 6.46 -7.77 -11.84
CA ILE A 138 7.76 -7.13 -12.11
C ILE A 138 8.47 -6.80 -10.80
N LEU A 139 7.75 -6.28 -9.81
CA LEU A 139 8.30 -6.07 -8.46
C LEU A 139 8.83 -7.36 -7.85
N CYS A 140 8.10 -8.47 -7.95
CA CYS A 140 8.55 -9.77 -7.44
C CYS A 140 9.84 -10.24 -8.14
N LEU A 141 9.91 -10.14 -9.46
CA LEU A 141 11.11 -10.50 -10.23
C LEU A 141 12.30 -9.59 -9.87
N MET A 142 12.07 -8.29 -9.77
CA MET A 142 13.10 -7.33 -9.36
C MET A 142 13.62 -7.69 -7.97
N PHE A 143 12.74 -7.93 -7.00
CA PHE A 143 13.12 -8.29 -5.63
C PHE A 143 13.87 -9.61 -5.58
N TYR A 144 13.42 -10.62 -6.33
CA TYR A 144 14.11 -11.91 -6.42
C TYR A 144 15.56 -11.76 -6.90
N ASN A 145 15.78 -11.00 -7.98
CA ASN A 145 17.12 -10.77 -8.53
C ASN A 145 18.01 -9.93 -7.60
N ILE A 146 17.44 -8.96 -6.88
CA ILE A 146 18.19 -8.19 -5.86
C ILE A 146 18.63 -9.08 -4.70
N ILE A 147 17.79 -9.99 -4.21
CA ILE A 147 18.21 -10.89 -3.14
C ILE A 147 19.27 -11.88 -3.67
N LYS A 148 19.15 -12.31 -4.93
CA LYS A 148 20.13 -13.17 -5.60
C LYS A 148 21.48 -12.47 -5.86
N PHE A 149 21.50 -11.16 -6.09
CA PHE A 149 22.71 -10.32 -6.19
C PHE A 149 23.68 -10.56 -5.03
N LYS A 150 23.14 -10.69 -3.81
CA LYS A 150 23.92 -10.95 -2.60
C LYS A 150 24.68 -12.28 -2.62
N ARG A 151 24.27 -13.25 -3.45
CA ARG A 151 24.73 -14.64 -3.36
C ARG A 151 25.58 -15.13 -4.53
N PHE A 152 25.35 -14.68 -5.78
CA PHE A 152 25.91 -15.38 -6.95
C PHE A 152 26.53 -14.52 -8.07
N GLY A 153 26.56 -13.18 -7.98
CA GLY A 153 27.26 -12.34 -8.97
C GLY A 153 26.68 -10.94 -9.14
N VAL A 154 27.55 -9.93 -9.08
CA VAL A 154 27.16 -8.50 -8.96
C VAL A 154 26.64 -7.94 -10.28
N TYR A 155 27.37 -8.15 -11.39
CA TYR A 155 27.11 -7.42 -12.64
C TYR A 155 25.83 -7.87 -13.38
N SER A 156 25.58 -9.18 -13.49
CA SER A 156 24.41 -9.71 -14.20
C SER A 156 23.10 -9.41 -13.48
N ASN A 157 23.08 -9.54 -12.14
CA ASN A 157 21.89 -9.22 -11.35
C ASN A 157 21.63 -7.71 -11.32
N LEU A 158 22.67 -6.86 -11.27
CA LEU A 158 22.52 -5.41 -11.36
C LEU A 158 21.91 -4.99 -12.71
N LEU A 159 22.42 -5.55 -13.82
CA LEU A 159 21.91 -5.29 -15.16
C LEU A 159 20.43 -5.70 -15.28
N LEU A 160 20.05 -6.87 -14.76
CA LEU A 160 18.66 -7.32 -14.75
C LEU A 160 17.76 -6.44 -13.91
N CYS A 161 18.22 -6.00 -12.73
CA CYS A 161 17.45 -5.08 -11.90
C CYS A 161 17.26 -3.72 -12.58
N LEU A 162 18.32 -3.19 -13.21
CA LEU A 162 18.24 -1.97 -14.01
C LEU A 162 17.26 -2.14 -15.18
N PHE A 163 17.33 -3.28 -15.88
CA PHE A 163 16.40 -3.60 -16.97
C PHE A 163 14.95 -3.64 -16.48
N TYR A 164 14.66 -4.36 -15.39
CA TYR A 164 13.31 -4.41 -14.82
C TYR A 164 12.83 -3.04 -14.33
N TYR A 165 13.72 -2.23 -13.77
CA TYR A 165 13.40 -0.88 -13.34
C TYR A 165 13.10 0.02 -14.54
N VAL A 166 13.93 0.03 -15.57
CA VAL A 166 13.67 0.78 -16.82
C VAL A 166 12.37 0.32 -17.46
N PHE A 167 12.13 -1.00 -17.52
CA PHE A 167 10.89 -1.56 -18.04
C PHE A 167 9.67 -1.13 -17.22
N LEU A 168 9.78 -1.13 -15.89
CA LEU A 168 8.75 -0.61 -14.99
C LEU A 168 8.46 0.87 -15.27
N MET A 169 9.50 1.69 -15.41
CA MET A 169 9.37 3.12 -15.71
C MET A 169 8.73 3.36 -17.09
N LEU A 170 9.08 2.56 -18.11
CA LEU A 170 8.45 2.63 -19.43
C LEU A 170 6.98 2.20 -19.38
N MET A 171 6.67 1.12 -18.67
CA MET A 171 5.28 0.69 -18.47
C MET A 171 4.44 1.77 -17.78
N LEU A 172 4.99 2.41 -16.74
CA LEU A 172 4.31 3.52 -16.06
C LEU A 172 4.10 4.70 -17.00
N TYR A 173 5.12 5.05 -17.80
CA TYR A 173 5.04 6.15 -18.75
C TYR A 173 4.00 5.96 -19.86
N PHE A 174 3.86 4.73 -20.38
CA PHE A 174 2.95 4.47 -21.51
C PHE A 174 1.56 3.97 -21.11
N LEU A 175 1.40 3.40 -19.92
CA LEU A 175 0.17 2.68 -19.55
C LEU A 175 -0.49 3.21 -18.27
N SER A 176 0.19 4.05 -17.48
CA SER A 176 -0.39 4.62 -16.27
C SER A 176 -0.44 6.14 -16.36
N ASP A 177 -1.66 6.65 -16.45
CA ASP A 177 -1.97 8.06 -16.20
C ASP A 177 -2.06 8.37 -14.70
N ASP A 178 -1.88 7.35 -13.85
CA ASP A 178 -1.98 7.48 -12.40
C ASP A 178 -0.61 7.77 -11.79
N ARG A 179 -0.42 9.05 -11.43
CA ARG A 179 0.73 9.56 -10.66
C ARG A 179 1.05 8.76 -9.39
N ARG A 180 0.10 8.02 -8.83
CA ARG A 180 0.29 7.17 -7.64
C ARG A 180 1.15 5.93 -7.93
N ASP A 181 1.11 5.41 -9.14
CA ASP A 181 1.91 4.24 -9.51
C ASP A 181 3.41 4.58 -9.57
N TRP A 182 3.73 5.84 -9.92
CA TRP A 182 5.07 6.39 -9.88
C TRP A 182 5.63 6.47 -8.45
N LEU A 183 4.79 6.79 -7.45
CA LEU A 183 5.20 6.81 -6.05
C LEU A 183 5.64 5.42 -5.57
N VAL A 184 4.95 4.37 -6.01
CA VAL A 184 5.26 2.99 -5.63
C VAL A 184 6.49 2.48 -6.37
N ALA A 185 6.69 2.90 -7.62
CA ALA A 185 7.89 2.60 -8.39
C ALA A 185 9.16 3.19 -7.76
N ILE A 186 9.08 4.39 -7.16
CA ILE A 186 10.18 5.03 -6.41
C ILE A 186 10.30 4.44 -5.00
N GLY A 187 9.17 4.17 -4.34
CA GLY A 187 9.11 3.61 -2.99
C GLY A 187 9.62 2.18 -2.89
N ALA A 188 9.44 1.37 -3.94
CA ALA A 188 9.89 -0.02 -4.01
C ALA A 188 11.41 -0.17 -3.80
N PRO A 189 12.29 0.49 -4.59
CA PRO A 189 13.74 0.49 -4.36
C PRO A 189 14.14 0.90 -2.94
N ILE A 190 13.49 1.93 -2.39
CA ILE A 190 13.76 2.40 -1.03
C ILE A 190 13.39 1.28 -0.05
N TYR A 191 12.19 0.73 -0.14
CA TYR A 191 11.71 -0.36 0.71
C TYR A 191 12.67 -1.56 0.70
N ILE A 192 13.16 -1.96 -0.48
CA ILE A 192 14.18 -3.01 -0.62
C ILE A 192 15.46 -2.64 0.13
N TYR A 193 15.97 -1.42 -0.09
CA TYR A 193 17.18 -0.93 0.55
C TYR A 193 17.04 -1.03 2.07
N LEU A 194 15.93 -0.52 2.62
CA LEU A 194 15.61 -0.55 4.05
C LEU A 194 15.61 -1.99 4.61
N PHE A 195 14.98 -2.95 3.93
CA PHE A 195 14.79 -4.31 4.44
C PHE A 195 16.00 -5.24 4.24
N VAL A 196 16.55 -5.24 3.04
CA VAL A 196 17.57 -6.20 2.62
C VAL A 196 18.95 -5.80 3.12
N TYR A 197 19.28 -4.51 3.03
CA TYR A 197 20.66 -4.04 3.15
C TYR A 197 20.97 -3.33 4.47
N MET A 198 19.99 -2.68 5.09
CA MET A 198 20.28 -1.84 6.25
C MET A 198 20.21 -2.62 7.58
N LYS A 199 21.17 -2.32 8.46
CA LYS A 199 21.25 -2.83 9.84
C LYS A 199 21.01 -1.75 10.90
N SER A 200 21.04 -0.48 10.51
CA SER A 200 20.91 0.69 11.42
C SER A 200 19.76 1.57 10.98
N VAL A 201 19.05 2.18 11.96
CA VAL A 201 17.91 3.07 11.74
C VAL A 201 18.32 4.39 11.07
N VAL A 202 19.50 4.94 11.39
CA VAL A 202 20.01 6.19 10.76
C VAL A 202 20.14 6.04 9.24
N LYS A 203 20.58 4.86 8.85
CA LYS A 203 20.79 4.41 7.47
C LYS A 203 19.48 4.21 6.68
N ILE A 204 18.33 4.27 7.36
CA ILE A 204 16.97 4.18 6.80
C ILE A 204 16.37 5.58 6.66
N ILE A 205 16.61 6.44 7.65
CA ILE A 205 16.13 7.82 7.66
C ILE A 205 16.66 8.60 6.44
N ILE A 206 17.94 8.46 6.09
CA ILE A 206 18.55 9.23 5.00
C ILE A 206 17.92 8.90 3.62
N PRO A 207 17.87 7.64 3.14
CA PRO A 207 17.18 7.30 1.90
C PRO A 207 15.67 7.59 1.95
N GLY A 208 15.03 7.40 3.10
CA GLY A 208 13.62 7.73 3.28
C GLY A 208 13.35 9.23 3.11
N ALA A 209 14.19 10.07 3.71
CA ALA A 209 14.13 11.52 3.56
C ALA A 209 14.39 11.95 2.11
N LEU A 210 15.40 11.38 1.45
CA LEU A 210 15.67 11.64 0.03
C LEU A 210 14.49 11.23 -0.87
N GLY A 211 13.91 10.05 -0.61
CA GLY A 211 12.73 9.59 -1.34
C GLY A 211 11.52 10.47 -1.12
N LEU A 212 11.30 10.93 0.12
CA LEU A 212 10.25 11.89 0.44
C LEU A 212 10.46 13.22 -0.29
N LEU A 213 11.69 13.76 -0.29
CA LEU A 213 12.01 14.99 -1.02
C LEU A 213 11.79 14.84 -2.52
N LEU A 214 12.17 13.70 -3.10
CA LEU A 214 11.91 13.39 -4.50
C LEU A 214 10.40 13.29 -4.78
N LEU A 215 9.65 12.64 -3.89
CA LEU A 215 8.19 12.55 -3.98
C LEU A 215 7.55 13.94 -3.93
N VAL A 216 8.01 14.82 -3.03
CA VAL A 216 7.56 16.21 -2.94
C VAL A 216 7.80 16.93 -4.26
N TYR A 217 9.03 16.83 -4.78
CA TYR A 217 9.42 17.45 -6.04
C TYR A 217 8.53 17.00 -7.20
N VAL A 218 8.38 15.68 -7.39
CA VAL A 218 7.58 15.10 -8.47
C VAL A 218 6.12 15.57 -8.36
N SER A 219 5.56 15.55 -7.14
CA SER A 219 4.17 15.99 -6.87
C SER A 219 3.94 17.46 -7.25
N VAL A 220 4.87 18.34 -6.88
CA VAL A 220 4.82 19.77 -7.24
C VAL A 220 4.97 19.95 -8.75
N ALA A 221 5.91 19.24 -9.37
CA ALA A 221 6.20 19.37 -10.79
C ALA A 221 5.05 18.92 -11.70
N PHE A 222 4.38 17.83 -11.36
CA PHE A 222 3.17 17.41 -12.07
C PHE A 222 2.07 18.48 -12.04
N ARG A 223 1.91 19.17 -10.91
CA ARG A 223 0.91 20.22 -10.75
C ARG A 223 1.31 21.54 -11.43
N SER A 224 2.58 21.80 -11.65
CA SER A 224 3.10 23.02 -12.30
C SER A 224 3.06 22.99 -13.84
N GLY A 225 2.15 22.21 -14.44
CA GLY A 225 1.99 22.12 -15.90
C GLY A 225 2.57 20.85 -16.53
N GLY A 226 2.81 19.80 -15.74
CA GLY A 226 3.13 18.45 -16.21
C GLY A 226 4.56 18.22 -16.70
N ASN A 227 5.36 19.27 -16.94
CA ASN A 227 6.76 19.12 -17.28
C ASN A 227 7.62 19.07 -16.02
N ILE A 228 8.00 17.84 -15.63
CA ILE A 228 8.87 17.60 -14.47
C ILE A 228 10.25 18.28 -14.54
N PHE A 229 10.66 18.76 -15.72
CA PHE A 229 11.95 19.43 -15.93
C PHE A 229 11.85 20.96 -15.89
N ASN A 230 10.65 21.54 -15.72
CA ASN A 230 10.49 22.99 -15.58
C ASN A 230 10.79 23.42 -14.12
N ILE A 231 12.08 23.55 -13.82
CA ILE A 231 12.58 23.85 -12.47
C ILE A 231 12.05 25.18 -11.93
N GLU A 232 11.88 26.20 -12.78
CA GLU A 232 11.36 27.51 -12.38
C GLU A 232 9.90 27.40 -11.91
N ALA A 233 9.03 26.72 -12.68
CA ALA A 233 7.64 26.53 -12.30
C ALA A 233 7.45 25.63 -11.05
N VAL A 234 8.40 24.73 -10.78
CA VAL A 234 8.44 23.95 -9.53
C VAL A 234 8.86 24.84 -8.36
N LYS A 235 9.90 25.65 -8.56
CA LYS A 235 10.44 26.55 -7.54
C LYS A 235 9.37 27.55 -7.10
N ASP A 236 8.72 28.24 -8.03
CA ASP A 236 7.70 29.25 -7.74
C ASP A 236 6.53 28.67 -6.91
N ARG A 237 6.17 27.40 -7.16
CA ARG A 237 5.13 26.72 -6.39
C ARG A 237 5.62 26.18 -5.05
N ALA A 238 6.90 25.86 -4.93
CA ALA A 238 7.55 25.38 -3.72
C ALA A 238 7.98 26.52 -2.76
N GLU A 239 7.96 27.78 -3.21
CA GLU A 239 8.36 28.95 -2.40
C GLU A 239 7.47 29.17 -1.17
N SER A 240 6.22 28.70 -1.19
CA SER A 240 5.35 28.69 -0.01
C SER A 240 5.30 27.29 0.63
N ILE A 241 5.56 27.25 1.94
CA ILE A 241 5.38 26.03 2.75
C ILE A 241 3.93 25.55 2.66
N GLN A 242 2.97 26.48 2.68
CA GLN A 242 1.55 26.16 2.63
C GLN A 242 1.14 25.54 1.29
N SER A 243 1.61 26.08 0.16
CA SER A 243 1.30 25.50 -1.16
C SER A 243 1.93 24.13 -1.34
N THR A 244 3.15 23.93 -0.83
CA THR A 244 3.84 22.64 -0.87
C THR A 244 3.11 21.58 -0.05
N LEU A 245 2.66 21.94 1.17
CA LEU A 245 1.88 21.05 2.02
C LEU A 245 0.53 20.69 1.39
N VAL A 246 -0.18 21.66 0.82
CA VAL A 246 -1.44 21.42 0.09
C VAL A 246 -1.22 20.46 -1.07
N VAL A 247 -0.18 20.67 -1.89
CA VAL A 247 0.15 19.74 -2.99
C VAL A 247 0.44 18.34 -2.45
N LEU A 248 1.26 18.20 -1.42
CA LEU A 248 1.56 16.90 -0.82
C LEU A 248 0.31 16.19 -0.33
N GLU A 249 -0.56 16.91 0.36
CA GLU A 249 -1.82 16.39 0.88
C GLU A 249 -2.75 15.87 -0.22
N VAL A 250 -2.90 16.62 -1.32
CA VAL A 250 -3.69 16.17 -2.49
C VAL A 250 -3.02 15.02 -3.24
N GLU A 251 -1.70 15.07 -3.43
CA GLU A 251 -1.02 14.09 -4.29
C GLU A 251 -0.80 12.75 -3.60
N THR A 252 -0.70 12.76 -2.27
CA THR A 252 -0.59 11.54 -1.47
C THR A 252 -1.94 11.04 -0.95
N ASP A 253 -3.03 11.78 -1.16
CA ASP A 253 -4.34 11.64 -0.48
C ASP A 253 -4.21 11.53 1.05
N PHE A 254 -3.09 11.97 1.63
CA PHE A 254 -2.72 11.68 3.00
C PHE A 254 -3.76 12.16 4.03
N SER A 255 -4.22 13.40 3.90
CA SER A 255 -5.22 13.98 4.80
C SER A 255 -6.62 13.55 4.43
N ILE A 256 -6.95 13.55 3.12
CA ILE A 256 -8.25 13.14 2.57
C ILE A 256 -8.67 11.78 3.13
N VAL A 257 -7.75 10.81 3.11
CA VAL A 257 -8.01 9.43 3.52
C VAL A 257 -8.41 9.28 5.00
N TYR A 258 -7.83 10.09 5.89
CA TYR A 258 -8.23 10.11 7.30
C TYR A 258 -9.51 10.91 7.52
N ASP A 259 -9.64 12.01 6.80
CA ASP A 259 -10.75 12.93 6.86
C ASP A 259 -12.05 12.22 6.44
N ASP A 260 -12.04 11.46 5.33
CA ASP A 260 -13.14 10.59 4.90
C ASP A 260 -13.48 9.53 5.97
N TYR A 261 -12.45 8.91 6.54
CA TYR A 261 -12.62 7.93 7.60
C TYR A 261 -13.28 8.54 8.86
N LEU A 262 -12.92 9.77 9.22
CA LEU A 262 -13.47 10.50 10.35
C LEU A 262 -14.96 10.81 10.18
N LEU A 263 -15.43 11.08 8.96
CA LEU A 263 -16.84 11.38 8.69
C LEU A 263 -17.78 10.22 9.04
N LEU A 264 -17.29 8.98 9.00
CA LEU A 264 -18.06 7.81 9.45
C LEU A 264 -18.41 7.84 10.95
N PHE A 265 -17.72 8.67 11.73
CA PHE A 265 -17.92 8.83 13.17
C PHE A 265 -18.59 10.16 13.54
N ASP A 266 -18.81 11.05 12.57
CA ASP A 266 -19.40 12.36 12.84
C ASP A 266 -20.92 12.30 12.70
N ASP A 267 -21.61 12.25 13.84
CA ASP A 267 -23.09 12.19 13.98
C ASP A 267 -23.85 13.28 13.19
N ARG A 268 -23.17 14.36 12.79
CA ARG A 268 -23.75 15.44 11.97
C ARG A 268 -23.91 15.05 10.49
N TYR A 269 -23.09 14.12 10.04
CA TYR A 269 -23.06 13.63 8.66
C TYR A 269 -23.46 12.13 8.58
N SER A 270 -23.39 11.38 9.69
CA SER A 270 -23.69 9.96 9.74
C SER A 270 -25.18 9.67 10.02
N SER A 271 -25.96 9.62 8.93
CA SER A 271 -27.26 8.90 8.89
C SER A 271 -27.22 7.68 7.96
N VAL A 272 -26.01 7.18 7.68
CA VAL A 272 -25.77 6.17 6.66
C VAL A 272 -25.81 4.77 7.25
N ASP A 273 -26.63 3.90 6.67
CA ASP A 273 -26.67 2.49 7.03
C ASP A 273 -25.30 1.81 6.85
N TYR A 274 -25.03 0.81 7.70
CA TYR A 274 -23.88 -0.06 7.50
C TYR A 274 -24.00 -0.84 6.19
N LEU A 275 -22.86 -1.12 5.56
CA LEU A 275 -22.83 -1.83 4.27
C LEU A 275 -23.02 -3.34 4.41
N TYR A 276 -22.90 -3.90 5.61
CA TYR A 276 -23.10 -5.31 5.93
C TYR A 276 -22.35 -6.31 5.01
N GLY A 277 -21.18 -5.92 4.51
CA GLY A 277 -20.34 -6.75 3.64
C GLY A 277 -20.66 -6.63 2.14
N LEU A 278 -21.61 -5.78 1.74
CA LEU A 278 -22.04 -5.65 0.33
C LEU A 278 -20.88 -5.33 -0.62
N THR A 279 -19.95 -4.47 -0.19
CA THR A 279 -18.78 -4.08 -1.01
C THR A 279 -17.75 -5.22 -1.10
N LEU A 280 -17.71 -6.12 -0.12
CA LEU A 280 -16.76 -7.24 -0.06
C LEU A 280 -17.15 -8.41 -0.98
N VAL A 281 -18.41 -8.46 -1.43
CA VAL A 281 -18.88 -9.48 -2.38
C VAL A 281 -18.42 -9.16 -3.81
N LYS A 282 -18.15 -7.87 -4.10
CA LYS A 282 -17.85 -7.39 -5.45
C LYS A 282 -16.74 -8.17 -6.18
N PRO A 283 -15.62 -8.58 -5.58
CA PRO A 283 -14.59 -9.36 -6.27
C PRO A 283 -15.10 -10.66 -6.88
N PHE A 284 -16.12 -11.27 -6.27
CA PHE A 284 -16.70 -12.54 -6.72
C PHE A 284 -17.73 -12.37 -7.83
N ILE A 285 -18.14 -11.15 -8.14
CA ILE A 285 -19.17 -10.84 -9.14
C ILE A 285 -18.72 -9.75 -10.13
N SER A 286 -17.47 -9.30 -10.04
CA SER A 286 -16.96 -8.18 -10.84
C SER A 286 -16.88 -8.52 -12.34
N PHE A 287 -16.69 -9.80 -12.67
CA PHE A 287 -16.63 -10.32 -14.04
C PHE A 287 -17.98 -10.33 -14.76
N ILE A 288 -19.10 -10.25 -14.03
CA ILE A 288 -20.44 -10.19 -14.62
C ILE A 288 -20.65 -8.76 -15.11
N PRO A 289 -20.89 -8.44 -16.39
CA PRO A 289 -21.11 -7.06 -16.85
C PRO A 289 -22.32 -6.38 -16.17
N ARG A 290 -22.34 -5.05 -16.06
CA ARG A 290 -23.45 -4.32 -15.38
C ARG A 290 -24.78 -4.49 -16.13
N GLU A 291 -24.74 -4.78 -17.42
CA GLU A 291 -25.89 -5.04 -18.26
C GLU A 291 -26.63 -6.33 -17.85
N LEU A 292 -25.89 -7.32 -17.33
CA LEU A 292 -26.44 -8.59 -16.84
C LEU A 292 -26.77 -8.57 -15.34
N LEU A 293 -26.18 -7.64 -14.60
CA LEU A 293 -26.44 -7.42 -13.17
C LEU A 293 -26.52 -5.91 -12.90
N PRO A 294 -27.68 -5.27 -13.17
CA PRO A 294 -27.84 -3.83 -12.99
C PRO A 294 -27.60 -3.37 -11.55
N ASP A 295 -28.08 -4.16 -10.58
CA ASP A 295 -27.95 -3.92 -9.14
C ASP A 295 -26.60 -4.36 -8.58
N LYS A 296 -25.57 -4.50 -9.43
CA LYS A 296 -24.23 -4.86 -8.97
C LYS A 296 -23.73 -3.83 -7.95
N PRO A 297 -23.28 -4.27 -6.77
CA PRO A 297 -22.69 -3.40 -5.76
C PRO A 297 -21.62 -2.47 -6.31
N GLU A 298 -21.70 -1.21 -5.90
CA GLU A 298 -20.65 -0.23 -6.12
C GLU A 298 -19.47 -0.48 -5.15
N THR A 299 -18.29 0.05 -5.47
CA THR A 299 -17.16 0.00 -4.52
C THR A 299 -17.50 0.89 -3.33
N SER A 300 -16.95 0.61 -2.15
CA SER A 300 -17.04 1.52 -0.99
C SER A 300 -16.51 2.92 -1.34
N SER A 301 -15.46 3.01 -2.16
CA SER A 301 -14.92 4.28 -2.66
C SER A 301 -15.87 5.11 -3.51
N ARG A 302 -16.85 4.46 -4.15
CA ARG A 302 -17.87 5.14 -4.96
C ARG A 302 -19.12 5.44 -4.14
N LEU A 303 -19.48 4.54 -3.21
CA LEU A 303 -20.56 4.78 -2.26
C LEU A 303 -20.23 5.93 -1.31
N PHE A 304 -18.98 6.11 -0.90
CA PHE A 304 -18.61 7.16 0.05
C PHE A 304 -19.04 8.57 -0.41
N PRO A 305 -18.62 9.08 -1.58
CA PRO A 305 -19.06 10.38 -2.04
C PRO A 305 -20.57 10.42 -2.32
N LYS A 306 -21.25 9.29 -2.57
CA LYS A 306 -22.72 9.27 -2.70
C LYS A 306 -23.41 9.82 -1.46
N TYR A 307 -22.87 9.52 -0.27
CA TYR A 307 -23.44 9.94 1.00
C TYR A 307 -22.80 11.23 1.54
N PHE A 308 -21.49 11.40 1.38
CA PHE A 308 -20.73 12.47 2.04
C PHE A 308 -20.30 13.60 1.09
N ASN A 309 -20.26 13.37 -0.23
CA ASN A 309 -19.91 14.38 -1.24
C ASN A 309 -20.75 14.25 -2.54
N PRO A 310 -22.09 14.43 -2.47
CA PRO A 310 -22.98 14.18 -3.62
C PRO A 310 -22.63 14.93 -4.91
N PRO A 311 -22.13 16.19 -4.86
CA PRO A 311 -21.65 16.88 -6.06
C PRO A 311 -20.52 16.13 -6.75
N PHE A 312 -19.52 15.62 -6.00
CA PHE A 312 -18.44 14.83 -6.57
C PHE A 312 -18.94 13.46 -7.07
N TYR A 313 -19.91 12.86 -6.38
CA TYR A 313 -20.53 11.64 -6.85
C TYR A 313 -21.23 11.81 -8.21
N SER A 314 -21.98 12.91 -8.40
CA SER A 314 -22.77 13.12 -9.62
C SER A 314 -21.93 13.21 -10.90
N VAL A 315 -20.67 13.63 -10.80
CA VAL A 315 -19.71 13.70 -11.92
C VAL A 315 -18.85 12.44 -12.07
N GLY A 316 -19.18 11.35 -11.36
CA GLY A 316 -18.45 10.08 -11.43
C GLY A 316 -17.26 9.96 -10.47
N GLY A 317 -17.10 10.88 -9.51
CA GLY A 317 -16.01 10.88 -8.55
C GLY A 317 -15.98 9.66 -7.62
N SER A 318 -14.79 9.30 -7.15
CA SER A 318 -14.60 8.23 -6.15
C SER A 318 -13.59 8.70 -5.12
N GLU A 319 -13.88 8.46 -3.84
CA GLU A 319 -13.04 8.88 -2.71
C GLU A 319 -12.43 7.65 -2.02
N PRO A 320 -11.16 7.69 -1.62
CA PRO A 320 -10.49 6.53 -1.05
C PRO A 320 -10.96 6.24 0.37
N VAL A 321 -11.68 5.12 0.55
CA VAL A 321 -11.99 4.60 1.89
C VAL A 321 -10.89 3.63 2.32
N THR A 322 -10.21 3.92 3.43
CA THR A 322 -9.19 3.02 3.98
C THR A 322 -9.76 1.66 4.37
N LEU A 323 -8.88 0.67 4.57
CA LEU A 323 -9.24 -0.57 5.28
C LEU A 323 -9.93 -0.27 6.62
N PHE A 324 -9.53 0.81 7.31
CA PHE A 324 -10.12 1.19 8.59
C PHE A 324 -11.54 1.71 8.50
N GLY A 325 -11.78 2.60 7.53
CA GLY A 325 -13.11 3.10 7.24
C GLY A 325 -14.02 2.02 6.67
N GLU A 326 -13.53 1.21 5.74
CA GLU A 326 -14.37 0.22 5.08
C GLU A 326 -14.80 -0.90 6.03
N LEU A 327 -13.90 -1.38 6.89
CA LEU A 327 -14.28 -2.39 7.89
C LEU A 327 -15.25 -1.82 8.92
N TYR A 328 -15.06 -0.57 9.36
CA TYR A 328 -16.02 0.08 10.27
C TYR A 328 -17.37 0.30 9.58
N TRP A 329 -17.39 0.74 8.34
CA TRP A 329 -18.63 1.00 7.62
C TRP A 329 -19.39 -0.28 7.27
N ASN A 330 -18.69 -1.40 7.05
CA ASN A 330 -19.33 -2.69 6.83
C ASN A 330 -19.83 -3.34 8.12
N PHE A 331 -19.08 -3.24 9.23
CA PHE A 331 -19.28 -4.09 10.41
C PHE A 331 -19.32 -3.35 11.75
N SER A 332 -19.23 -2.02 11.76
CA SER A 332 -19.12 -1.23 12.99
C SER A 332 -18.00 -1.77 13.89
N TYR A 333 -18.24 -1.84 15.20
CA TYR A 333 -17.31 -2.41 16.18
C TYR A 333 -17.03 -3.92 16.01
N PHE A 334 -17.84 -4.66 15.24
CA PHE A 334 -17.53 -6.07 14.95
C PHE A 334 -16.25 -6.22 14.09
N SER A 335 -15.84 -5.16 13.39
CA SER A 335 -14.56 -5.08 12.70
C SER A 335 -13.34 -5.38 13.58
N LEU A 336 -13.43 -5.17 14.90
CA LEU A 336 -12.35 -5.48 15.85
C LEU A 336 -11.95 -6.96 15.81
N VAL A 337 -12.91 -7.85 15.54
CA VAL A 337 -12.65 -9.28 15.33
C VAL A 337 -11.86 -9.50 14.03
N ILE A 338 -12.16 -8.71 12.99
CA ILE A 338 -11.46 -8.77 11.70
C ILE A 338 -10.01 -8.28 11.87
N TYR A 339 -9.77 -7.23 12.68
CA TYR A 339 -8.41 -6.81 13.01
C TYR A 339 -7.62 -7.85 13.79
N ALA A 340 -8.26 -8.57 14.71
CA ALA A 340 -7.64 -9.73 15.36
C ALA A 340 -7.24 -10.80 14.32
N ALA A 341 -8.13 -11.13 13.39
CA ALA A 341 -7.84 -12.08 12.31
C ALA A 341 -6.70 -11.60 11.39
N LEU A 342 -6.68 -10.31 11.05
CA LEU A 342 -5.60 -9.68 10.28
C LEU A 342 -4.27 -9.75 11.04
N GLY A 343 -4.28 -9.47 12.35
CA GLY A 343 -3.11 -9.60 13.22
C GLY A 343 -2.54 -11.02 13.21
N TYR A 344 -3.42 -12.03 13.32
CA TYR A 344 -3.03 -13.43 13.20
C TYR A 344 -2.43 -13.75 11.83
N LEU A 345 -3.09 -13.33 10.74
CA LEU A 345 -2.64 -13.59 9.37
C LEU A 345 -1.27 -12.96 9.08
N LEU A 346 -1.08 -11.66 9.39
CA LEU A 346 0.20 -10.98 9.18
C LEU A 346 1.30 -11.57 10.07
N GLY A 347 0.95 -11.99 11.30
CA GLY A 347 1.86 -12.69 12.20
C GLY A 347 2.32 -14.04 11.63
N LEU A 348 1.41 -14.81 11.02
CA LEU A 348 1.75 -16.06 10.32
C LEU A 348 2.71 -15.79 9.16
N ILE A 349 2.40 -14.81 8.30
CA ILE A 349 3.22 -14.48 7.11
C ILE A 349 4.63 -14.07 7.54
N ASP A 350 4.76 -13.11 8.46
CA ASP A 350 6.06 -12.61 8.90
C ASP A 350 6.88 -13.68 9.64
N ASN A 351 6.27 -14.49 10.51
CA ASN A 351 7.01 -15.56 11.17
C ASN A 351 7.48 -16.64 10.19
N THR A 352 6.66 -16.95 9.18
CA THR A 352 7.04 -17.88 8.11
C THR A 352 8.20 -17.32 7.28
N TYR A 353 8.15 -16.02 6.97
CA TYR A 353 9.24 -15.29 6.31
C TYR A 353 10.53 -15.33 7.11
N LEU A 354 10.48 -15.04 8.41
CA LEU A 354 11.68 -15.06 9.25
C LEU A 354 12.31 -16.46 9.34
N ARG A 355 11.52 -17.53 9.36
CA ARG A 355 12.02 -18.92 9.33
C ARG A 355 12.62 -19.30 7.98
N ASN A 356 12.01 -18.84 6.88
CA ASN A 356 12.35 -19.24 5.52
C ASN A 356 13.06 -18.15 4.71
N LYS A 357 13.70 -17.18 5.38
CA LYS A 357 14.35 -16.02 4.73
C LYS A 357 15.44 -16.38 3.70
N ASN A 358 15.93 -17.62 3.72
CA ASN A 358 16.91 -18.12 2.76
C ASN A 358 16.26 -18.61 1.46
N ASN A 359 14.95 -18.90 1.48
CA ASN A 359 14.17 -19.15 0.28
C ASN A 359 13.92 -17.81 -0.42
N LEU A 360 14.66 -17.58 -1.50
CA LEU A 360 14.68 -16.32 -2.24
C LEU A 360 13.32 -15.98 -2.85
N LEU A 361 12.64 -16.98 -3.43
CA LEU A 361 11.34 -16.82 -4.07
C LEU A 361 10.25 -16.47 -3.05
N TYR A 362 10.22 -17.20 -1.92
CA TYR A 362 9.27 -16.89 -0.85
C TYR A 362 9.53 -15.50 -0.26
N SER A 363 10.80 -15.14 -0.09
CA SER A 363 11.19 -13.83 0.43
C SER A 363 10.82 -12.69 -0.52
N SER A 364 11.03 -12.86 -1.83
CA SER A 364 10.62 -11.85 -2.82
C SER A 364 9.10 -11.68 -2.85
N LEU A 365 8.35 -12.78 -2.78
CA LEU A 365 6.88 -12.73 -2.73
C LEU A 365 6.37 -11.97 -1.52
N VAL A 366 6.89 -12.25 -0.33
CA VAL A 366 6.47 -11.54 0.90
C VAL A 366 6.79 -10.05 0.81
N LEU A 367 7.95 -9.67 0.26
CA LEU A 367 8.31 -8.26 0.09
C LEU A 367 7.45 -7.54 -0.96
N SER A 368 7.07 -8.22 -2.04
CA SER A 368 6.14 -7.66 -3.03
C SER A 368 4.72 -7.55 -2.47
N LEU A 369 4.27 -8.57 -1.73
CA LEU A 369 3.00 -8.58 -1.01
C LEU A 369 2.92 -7.44 0.01
N SER A 370 3.99 -7.19 0.77
CA SER A 370 3.99 -6.12 1.75
C SER A 370 3.89 -4.75 1.07
N LEU A 371 4.67 -4.49 0.01
CA LEU A 371 4.61 -3.22 -0.69
C LEU A 371 3.23 -2.96 -1.31
N THR A 372 2.64 -3.98 -1.93
CA THR A 372 1.30 -3.90 -2.52
C THR A 372 0.19 -3.84 -1.47
N GLY A 373 0.44 -4.40 -0.27
CA GLY A 373 -0.42 -4.28 0.89
C GLY A 373 -0.61 -2.84 1.35
N PHE A 374 0.29 -1.90 1.01
CA PHE A 374 0.06 -0.48 1.29
C PHE A 374 -1.14 0.07 0.52
N HIS A 375 -1.34 -0.36 -0.73
CA HIS A 375 -2.52 0.01 -1.49
C HIS A 375 -3.80 -0.58 -0.86
N LEU A 376 -3.75 -1.82 -0.34
CA LEU A 376 -4.88 -2.43 0.39
C LEU A 376 -5.30 -1.60 1.60
N LEU A 377 -4.33 -1.02 2.31
CA LEU A 377 -4.63 -0.22 3.49
C LEU A 377 -5.29 1.12 3.13
N ARG A 378 -4.91 1.70 1.98
CA ARG A 378 -5.40 2.99 1.50
C ARG A 378 -6.70 2.90 0.70
N GLY A 379 -6.93 1.82 -0.05
CA GLY A 379 -8.03 1.68 -1.00
C GLY A 379 -9.05 0.61 -0.61
N PRO A 380 -10.13 0.48 -1.39
CA PRO A 380 -11.21 -0.44 -1.08
C PRO A 380 -10.76 -1.90 -1.25
N ILE A 381 -11.10 -2.75 -0.27
CA ILE A 381 -10.69 -4.15 -0.12
C ILE A 381 -10.97 -4.96 -1.39
N ASP A 382 -12.07 -4.65 -2.08
CA ASP A 382 -12.53 -5.37 -3.26
C ASP A 382 -11.54 -5.33 -4.43
N SER A 383 -10.85 -4.20 -4.61
CA SER A 383 -9.86 -4.01 -5.67
C SER A 383 -8.60 -4.87 -5.44
N PHE A 384 -8.37 -5.32 -4.20
CA PHE A 384 -7.16 -6.03 -3.79
C PHE A 384 -7.26 -7.55 -3.81
N PHE A 385 -8.47 -8.12 -3.70
CA PHE A 385 -8.65 -9.57 -3.80
C PHE A 385 -8.08 -10.14 -5.10
N PHE A 386 -8.12 -9.38 -6.19
CA PHE A 386 -7.48 -9.74 -7.45
C PHE A 386 -5.95 -9.79 -7.35
N ILE A 387 -5.30 -8.86 -6.64
CA ILE A 387 -3.84 -8.83 -6.47
C ILE A 387 -3.35 -10.10 -5.76
N TYR A 388 -4.03 -10.51 -4.68
CA TYR A 388 -3.66 -11.71 -3.93
C TYR A 388 -3.91 -13.00 -4.72
N LEU A 389 -5.02 -13.08 -5.47
CA LEU A 389 -5.30 -14.20 -6.36
C LEU A 389 -4.20 -14.36 -7.42
N TRP A 390 -3.81 -13.25 -8.05
CA TRP A 390 -2.78 -13.26 -9.10
C TRP A 390 -1.37 -13.48 -8.57
N LEU A 391 -1.04 -13.00 -7.37
CA LEU A 391 0.22 -13.33 -6.70
C LEU A 391 0.32 -14.81 -6.35
N ALA A 392 -0.78 -15.43 -5.91
CA ALA A 392 -0.84 -16.87 -5.69
C ALA A 392 -0.63 -17.62 -7.01
N LEU A 393 -1.33 -17.23 -8.08
CA LEU A 393 -1.15 -17.83 -9.42
C LEU A 393 0.28 -17.66 -9.95
N SER A 394 0.89 -16.48 -9.75
CA SER A 394 2.28 -16.20 -10.13
C SER A 394 3.27 -17.06 -9.37
N TYR A 395 3.06 -17.27 -8.07
CA TYR A 395 3.86 -18.21 -7.28
C TYR A 395 3.74 -19.63 -7.81
N TYR A 396 2.54 -20.10 -8.14
CA TYR A 396 2.35 -21.42 -8.74
C TYR A 396 3.00 -21.55 -10.12
N ALA A 397 2.92 -20.53 -10.97
CA ALA A 397 3.57 -20.53 -12.28
C ALA A 397 5.10 -20.59 -12.18
N LEU A 398 5.69 -19.82 -11.26
CA LEU A 398 7.13 -19.83 -10.97
C LEU A 398 7.57 -21.19 -10.38
N LYS A 399 6.74 -21.80 -9.53
CA LYS A 399 6.99 -23.13 -8.95
C LYS A 399 6.95 -24.25 -10.00
N ILE A 400 6.00 -24.19 -10.93
CA ILE A 400 5.92 -25.15 -12.05
C ILE A 400 7.18 -25.09 -12.90
N THR A 401 7.69 -23.88 -13.17
CA THR A 401 8.91 -23.74 -13.98
C THR A 401 10.20 -24.16 -13.28
N GLN A 402 10.26 -24.09 -11.94
CA GLN A 402 11.36 -24.70 -11.19
C GLN A 402 11.36 -26.23 -11.27
N ARG A 403 10.21 -26.88 -11.41
CA ARG A 403 10.10 -28.35 -11.53
C ARG A 403 10.40 -28.90 -12.92
N ILE A 404 10.39 -28.04 -13.94
CA ILE A 404 10.69 -28.41 -15.34
C ILE A 404 12.20 -28.34 -15.63
N ARG A 405 12.98 -27.74 -14.72
CA ARG A 405 14.45 -27.83 -14.69
C ARG A 405 14.89 -29.09 -13.96
#